data_AF-A0A839UZQ9-F1
#
_entry.id   AF-A0A839UZQ9-F1
#
_cell.length_a   1.000
_cell.length_b   1.000
_cell.length_c   1.000
_cell.angle_alpha   90.00
_cell.angle_beta   90.00
_cell.angle_gamma   90.00
#
_symmetry.space_group_name_H-M   'P 1'
#
loop_
_entity.id
_entity.type
_entity.pdbx_description
1 polymer ?
#
loop_
_entity_poly.entity_id
_entity_poly.type
_entity_poly.pdbx_seq_one_letter_code
_entity_poly.pdbx_strand_id
1 'polypeptide(L)'
;AKSHAEALQKRVSELQDGFHQRLIDAELKAGSIAAGLAHPDFLTLIDKSAVSVDADGAVQVPTDFWSGVKASLPHLFTATGADKGTTSNPAAAPKPAPSTVKHVSEMSAEEYAAAEAALLKQR
;
A
#
# COMPACT_ATOMS: atom_id res chain seq x y z
N ALA A 1 -33.29 -31.56 -27.88
CA ALA A 1 -33.26 -30.19 -28.46
C ALA A 1 -33.30 -29.11 -27.37
N LYS A 2 -34.31 -29.06 -26.49
CA LYS A 2 -34.42 -28.07 -25.40
C LYS A 2 -33.20 -28.01 -24.47
N SER A 3 -32.66 -29.16 -24.05
CA SER A 3 -31.49 -29.22 -23.16
C SER A 3 -30.21 -28.62 -23.76
N HIS A 4 -30.04 -28.68 -25.09
CA HIS A 4 -28.87 -28.11 -25.75
C HIS A 4 -29.02 -26.59 -25.90
N ALA A 5 -30.22 -26.11 -26.22
CA ALA A 5 -30.52 -24.67 -26.28
C ALA A 5 -30.39 -24.00 -24.90
N GLU A 6 -30.88 -24.65 -23.84
CA GLU A 6 -30.71 -24.17 -22.46
C GLU A 6 -29.24 -24.15 -22.02
N ALA A 7 -28.47 -25.18 -22.37
CA ALA A 7 -27.03 -25.22 -22.10
C ALA A 7 -26.26 -24.13 -22.84
N LEU A 8 -26.63 -23.85 -24.10
CA LEU A 8 -26.08 -22.74 -24.89
C LEU A 8 -26.42 -21.39 -24.27
N GLN A 9 -27.68 -21.16 -23.88
CA GLN A 9 -28.10 -19.92 -23.23
C GLN A 9 -27.35 -19.68 -21.92
N LYS A 10 -27.23 -20.71 -21.06
CA LYS A 10 -26.45 -20.62 -19.82
C LYS A 10 -24.98 -20.29 -20.09
N ARG A 11 -24.39 -20.88 -21.13
CA ARG A 11 -22.99 -20.61 -21.48
C ARG A 11 -22.79 -19.21 -22.03
N VAL A 12 -23.76 -18.69 -22.78
CA VAL A 12 -23.76 -17.30 -23.26
C VAL A 12 -23.88 -16.33 -22.08
N SER A 13 -24.79 -16.58 -21.13
CA SER A 13 -24.94 -15.70 -19.96
C SER A 13 -23.67 -15.70 -19.09
N GLU A 14 -23.08 -16.86 -18.81
CA GLU A 14 -21.83 -16.95 -18.04
C GLU A 14 -20.67 -16.20 -18.72
N LEU A 15 -20.57 -16.27 -20.05
CA LEU A 15 -19.57 -15.54 -20.81
C LEU A 15 -19.82 -14.03 -20.81
N GLN A 16 -21.09 -13.61 -20.93
CA GLN A 16 -21.48 -12.19 -20.83
C GLN A 16 -21.15 -11.63 -19.45
N ASP A 17 -21.52 -12.33 -18.38
CA ASP A 17 -21.24 -11.91 -17.01
C ASP A 17 -19.74 -11.78 -16.77
N GLY A 18 -18.96 -12.77 -17.22
CA GLY A 18 -17.50 -12.73 -17.14
C GLY A 18 -16.88 -11.57 -17.93
N PHE A 19 -17.46 -11.21 -19.08
CA PHE A 19 -17.02 -10.06 -19.87
C PHE A 19 -17.38 -8.73 -19.20
N HIS A 20 -18.62 -8.60 -18.71
CA HIS A 20 -19.07 -7.40 -18.01
C HIS A 20 -18.24 -7.11 -16.77
N GLN A 21 -17.91 -8.13 -15.97
CA GLN A 21 -17.05 -7.96 -14.79
C GLN A 21 -15.65 -7.43 -15.17
N ARG A 22 -15.05 -7.96 -16.26
CA ARG A 22 -13.75 -7.46 -16.74
C ARG A 22 -13.83 -6.04 -17.26
N LEU A 23 -14.93 -5.68 -17.92
CA LEU A 23 -15.18 -4.34 -18.42
C LEU A 23 -15.30 -3.33 -17.25
N ILE A 24 -16.09 -3.67 -16.24
CA ILE A 24 -16.24 -2.88 -15.00
C ILE A 24 -14.88 -2.71 -14.33
N ASP A 25 -14.11 -3.79 -14.18
CA ASP A 25 -12.78 -3.73 -13.55
C ASP A 25 -11.79 -2.86 -14.34
N ALA A 26 -11.83 -2.91 -15.67
CA ALA A 26 -10.98 -2.08 -16.52
C ALA A 26 -11.33 -0.59 -16.38
N GLU A 27 -12.63 -0.26 -16.41
CA GLU A 27 -13.09 1.13 -16.26
C GLU A 27 -12.78 1.68 -14.87
N LEU A 28 -13.05 0.90 -13.83
CA LEU A 28 -12.76 1.31 -12.46
C LEU A 28 -11.26 1.44 -12.21
N LYS A 29 -10.42 0.61 -12.85
CA LYS A 29 -8.95 0.80 -12.82
C LYS A 29 -8.55 2.13 -13.44
N ALA A 30 -9.10 2.49 -14.60
CA ALA A 30 -8.85 3.79 -15.20
C ALA A 30 -9.31 4.95 -14.30
N GLY A 31 -10.53 4.87 -13.76
CA GLY A 31 -11.10 5.86 -12.84
C GLY A 31 -10.34 5.98 -11.52
N SER A 32 -9.76 4.88 -11.02
CA SER A 32 -9.03 4.86 -9.74
C SER A 32 -7.79 5.75 -9.73
N ILE A 33 -7.13 5.87 -10.88
CA ILE A 33 -5.95 6.73 -11.07
C ILE A 33 -6.37 8.19 -10.92
N ALA A 34 -7.45 8.59 -11.60
CA ALA A 34 -8.01 9.94 -11.51
C ALA A 34 -8.55 10.25 -10.09
N ALA A 35 -9.10 9.24 -9.41
CA ALA A 35 -9.57 9.37 -8.05
C ALA A 35 -8.44 9.45 -7.00
N GLY A 36 -7.20 9.10 -7.36
CA GLY A 36 -6.04 9.14 -6.44
C GLY A 36 -5.94 7.94 -5.51
N LEU A 37 -6.47 6.78 -5.93
CA LEU A 37 -6.35 5.52 -5.19
C LEU A 37 -4.87 5.12 -5.08
N ALA A 38 -4.42 4.74 -3.88
CA ALA A 38 -3.00 4.47 -3.64
C ALA A 38 -2.50 3.20 -4.35
N HIS A 39 -3.36 2.22 -4.55
CA HIS A 39 -3.04 1.00 -5.28
C HIS A 39 -4.26 0.47 -6.06
N PRO A 40 -4.10 0.04 -7.33
CA PRO A 40 -5.22 -0.51 -8.12
C PRO A 40 -5.84 -1.77 -7.51
N ASP A 41 -5.06 -2.55 -6.75
CA ASP A 41 -5.57 -3.78 -6.10
C ASP A 41 -6.61 -3.49 -5.01
N PHE A 42 -6.66 -2.26 -4.47
CA PHE A 42 -7.67 -1.86 -3.49
C PHE A 42 -9.08 -1.80 -4.07
N LEU A 43 -9.24 -1.85 -5.40
CA LEU A 43 -10.54 -2.04 -6.05
C LEU A 43 -11.26 -3.31 -5.60
N THR A 44 -10.53 -4.32 -5.12
CA THR A 44 -11.13 -5.56 -4.59
C THR A 44 -11.87 -5.35 -3.26
N LEU A 45 -11.55 -4.27 -2.53
CA LEU A 45 -12.16 -3.94 -1.25
C LEU A 45 -13.36 -2.99 -1.39
N ILE A 46 -13.52 -2.41 -2.58
CA ILE A 46 -14.57 -1.43 -2.88
C ILE A 46 -15.83 -2.17 -3.34
N ASP A 47 -16.99 -1.75 -2.84
CA ASP A 47 -18.27 -2.25 -3.34
C ASP A 47 -18.53 -1.75 -4.76
N LYS A 48 -18.69 -2.67 -5.70
CA LYS A 48 -18.94 -2.40 -7.13
C LYS A 48 -20.39 -2.63 -7.53
N SER A 49 -21.27 -2.97 -6.59
CA SER A 49 -22.66 -3.32 -6.85
C SER A 49 -23.46 -2.21 -7.55
N ALA A 50 -23.06 -0.95 -7.35
CA ALA A 50 -23.67 0.23 -7.97
C ALA A 50 -23.18 0.49 -9.41
N VAL A 51 -22.21 -0.28 -9.92
CA VAL A 51 -21.62 -0.11 -11.26
C VAL A 51 -22.21 -1.16 -12.19
N SER A 52 -22.73 -0.74 -13.34
CA SER A 52 -23.39 -1.62 -14.31
C SER A 52 -22.90 -1.37 -15.73
N VAL A 53 -23.05 -2.36 -16.61
CA VAL A 53 -22.82 -2.22 -18.05
C VAL A 53 -24.18 -2.07 -18.74
N ASP A 54 -24.32 -1.08 -19.62
CA ASP A 54 -25.53 -0.88 -20.41
C ASP A 54 -25.59 -1.78 -21.66
N ALA A 55 -26.67 -1.67 -22.43
CA ALA A 55 -26.89 -2.47 -23.63
C ALA A 55 -25.89 -2.18 -24.76
N ASP A 56 -25.27 -0.99 -24.75
CA ASP A 56 -24.28 -0.57 -25.74
C ASP A 56 -22.85 -0.97 -25.33
N GLY A 57 -22.69 -1.54 -24.13
CA GLY A 57 -21.41 -1.97 -23.60
C GLY A 57 -20.62 -0.84 -22.92
N ALA A 58 -21.28 0.26 -22.53
CA ALA A 58 -20.65 1.31 -21.74
C ALA A 58 -20.85 1.04 -20.23
N VAL A 59 -19.80 1.31 -19.46
CA VAL A 59 -19.83 1.17 -18.00
C VAL A 59 -20.40 2.44 -17.37
N GLN A 60 -21.48 2.29 -16.64
CA GLN A 60 -22.14 3.36 -15.91
C GLN A 60 -21.58 3.41 -14.49
N VAL A 61 -20.66 4.35 -14.25
CA VAL A 61 -20.12 4.63 -12.91
C VAL A 61 -20.88 5.83 -12.32
N PRO A 62 -21.52 5.70 -11.14
CA PRO A 62 -22.19 6.82 -10.50
C PRO A 62 -21.23 7.99 -10.26
N THR A 63 -21.71 9.23 -10.47
CA THR A 63 -20.88 10.43 -10.28
C THR A 63 -20.29 10.53 -8.87
N ASP A 64 -21.06 10.09 -7.86
CA ASP A 64 -20.67 10.11 -6.45
C ASP A 64 -19.98 8.82 -5.98
N PHE A 65 -19.63 7.91 -6.90
CA PHE A 65 -18.98 6.64 -6.55
C PHE A 65 -17.66 6.90 -5.81
N TRP A 66 -16.74 7.66 -6.43
CA TRP A 66 -15.42 7.90 -5.86
C TRP A 66 -15.44 8.77 -4.61
N SER A 67 -16.40 9.70 -4.50
CA SER A 67 -16.56 10.51 -3.28
C SER A 67 -17.07 9.66 -2.12
N GLY A 68 -18.03 8.76 -2.37
CA GLY A 68 -18.51 7.79 -1.39
C GLY A 68 -17.42 6.84 -0.90
N VAL A 69 -16.59 6.33 -1.81
CA VAL A 69 -15.45 5.47 -1.46
C VAL A 69 -14.39 6.21 -0.65
N LYS A 70 -14.11 7.48 -0.97
CA LYS A 70 -13.20 8.32 -0.17
C LYS A 70 -13.71 8.55 1.24
N ALA A 71 -15.03 8.72 1.40
CA ALA A 71 -15.65 8.93 2.70
C ALA A 71 -15.64 7.66 3.55
N SER A 72 -15.89 6.48 2.96
CA SER A 72 -15.93 5.22 3.69
C SER A 72 -14.55 4.63 3.98
N LEU A 73 -13.63 4.75 3.02
CA LEU A 73 -12.31 4.12 3.05
C LEU A 73 -11.20 5.14 2.70
N PRO A 74 -11.04 6.21 3.50
CA PRO A 74 -10.08 7.28 3.20
C PRO A 74 -8.62 6.78 3.14
N HIS A 75 -8.29 5.76 3.93
CA HIS A 75 -6.95 5.16 3.99
C HIS A 75 -6.52 4.45 2.70
N LEU A 76 -7.43 4.16 1.76
CA LEU A 76 -7.11 3.56 0.46
C LEU A 76 -6.60 4.59 -0.54
N PHE A 77 -6.80 5.88 -0.28
CA PHE A 77 -6.37 6.95 -1.16
C PHE A 77 -5.01 7.47 -0.74
N THR A 78 -4.26 7.97 -1.71
CA THR A 78 -2.98 8.61 -1.44
C THR A 78 -3.19 9.80 -0.49
N ALA A 79 -2.56 9.75 0.68
CA ALA A 79 -2.48 10.89 1.57
C ALA A 79 -1.79 12.06 0.85
N THR A 80 -2.54 13.14 0.62
CA THR A 80 -1.98 14.41 0.13
C THR A 80 -1.67 15.27 1.36
N GLY A 81 -0.38 15.47 1.65
CA GLY A 81 0.06 16.30 2.78
C GLY A 81 0.24 15.54 4.11
N ALA A 82 0.02 16.25 5.23
CA ALA A 82 0.40 15.89 6.61
C ALA A 82 -0.15 14.55 7.13
N ASP A 83 -1.05 13.91 6.41
CA ASP A 83 -1.62 12.57 6.70
C ASP A 83 -0.69 11.41 6.30
N LYS A 84 0.54 11.70 5.84
CA LYS A 84 1.61 10.67 5.79
C LYS A 84 2.01 10.30 7.22
N GLY A 85 1.21 9.44 7.85
CA GLY A 85 1.59 8.71 9.05
C GLY A 85 2.89 7.95 8.77
N THR A 86 4.00 8.53 9.19
CA THR A 86 5.32 7.93 9.08
C THR A 86 5.56 7.07 10.32
N THR A 87 5.99 5.82 10.14
CA THR A 87 6.44 4.94 11.24
C THR A 87 7.86 5.29 11.71
N SER A 88 8.47 6.35 11.16
CA SER A 88 9.77 6.83 11.57
C SER A 88 9.66 7.43 12.96
N ASN A 89 10.34 6.83 13.94
CA ASN A 89 10.57 7.48 15.22
C ASN A 89 11.36 8.79 14.98
N PRO A 90 10.79 9.98 15.24
CA PRO A 90 11.47 11.25 15.01
C PRO A 90 12.58 11.50 16.04
N ALA A 91 12.70 10.62 17.05
CA ALA A 91 13.76 10.71 18.03
C ALA A 91 15.12 10.50 17.34
N ALA A 92 15.94 11.55 17.37
CA ALA A 92 17.34 11.45 16.98
C ALA A 92 18.01 10.34 17.80
N ALA A 93 18.81 9.50 17.14
CA ALA A 93 19.64 8.54 17.84
C ALA A 93 20.46 9.26 18.93
N PRO A 94 20.61 8.68 20.14
CA PRO A 94 21.42 9.30 21.18
C PRO A 94 22.82 9.53 20.64
N LYS A 95 23.36 10.74 20.86
CA LYS A 95 24.72 11.07 20.43
C LYS A 95 25.69 10.09 21.10
N PRO A 96 26.64 9.49 20.35
CA PRO A 96 27.66 8.65 20.97
C PRO A 96 28.41 9.47 22.03
N ALA A 97 28.63 8.87 23.20
CA ALA A 97 29.39 9.52 24.26
C ALA A 97 30.79 9.88 23.73
N PRO A 98 31.32 11.07 24.06
CA PRO A 98 32.67 11.44 23.66
C PRO A 98 33.65 10.42 24.24
N SER A 99 34.56 9.92 23.41
CA SER A 99 35.58 8.97 23.86
C SER A 99 36.51 9.67 24.86
N THR A 100 36.47 9.27 26.13
CA THR A 100 37.37 9.77 27.17
C THR A 100 38.73 9.08 27.13
N VAL A 101 39.30 8.93 25.93
CA VAL A 101 40.62 8.31 25.76
C VAL A 101 41.66 9.39 26.10
N LYS A 102 42.30 9.25 27.27
CA LYS A 102 43.46 10.07 27.65
C LYS A 102 44.63 9.74 26.73
N HIS A 103 45.51 10.71 26.48
CA HIS A 103 46.71 10.47 25.67
C HIS A 103 47.68 9.56 26.42
N VAL A 104 48.49 8.76 25.72
CA VAL A 104 49.42 7.79 26.36
C VAL A 104 50.40 8.47 27.32
N SER A 105 50.78 9.71 27.02
CA SER A 105 51.63 10.52 27.90
C SER A 105 50.98 10.95 29.21
N GLU A 106 49.68 10.74 29.37
CA GLU A 106 48.86 11.12 30.52
C GLU A 106 48.39 9.90 31.34
N MET A 107 48.85 8.69 30.98
CA MET A 107 48.58 7.46 31.72
C MET A 107 49.85 6.96 32.42
N SER A 108 49.68 6.45 33.63
CA SER A 108 50.72 5.60 34.25
C SER A 108 50.83 4.28 33.48
N ALA A 109 51.97 3.60 33.59
CA ALA A 109 52.21 2.33 32.90
C ALA A 109 51.15 1.25 33.26
N GLU A 110 50.65 1.29 34.49
CA GLU A 110 49.63 0.37 34.99
C GLU A 110 48.25 0.64 34.36
N GLU A 111 47.89 1.91 34.20
CA GLU A 111 46.64 2.32 33.56
C GLU A 111 46.64 2.03 32.05
N TYR A 112 47.79 2.19 31.39
CA TYR A 112 47.96 1.87 29.98
C TYR A 112 47.76 0.36 29.72
N ALA A 113 48.38 -0.49 30.54
CA ALA A 113 48.24 -1.95 30.43
C ALA A 113 46.78 -2.41 30.63
N ALA A 114 46.06 -1.80 31.58
CA ALA A 114 44.64 -2.08 31.81
C ALA A 114 43.76 -1.62 30.64
N ALA A 115 44.06 -0.46 30.04
CA ALA A 115 43.34 0.06 28.87
C ALA A 115 43.57 -0.79 27.61
N GLU A 116 44.81 -1.26 27.39
CA GLU A 116 45.15 -2.16 26.28
C GLU A 116 44.42 -3.50 26.41
N ALA A 117 44.40 -4.08 27.61
CA ALA A 117 43.67 -5.32 27.89
C ALA A 117 42.15 -5.17 27.68
N ALA A 118 41.57 -4.01 28.03
CA ALA A 118 40.15 -3.73 27.82
C ALA A 118 39.79 -3.61 26.33
N LEU A 119 40.65 -2.99 25.52
CA LEU A 119 40.45 -2.88 24.07
C LEU A 119 40.56 -4.24 23.36
N LEU A 120 41.48 -5.10 23.81
CA LEU A 120 41.65 -6.44 23.22
C LEU A 120 40.43 -7.35 23.49
N LYS A 121 39.70 -7.14 24.59
CA LYS A 121 38.51 -7.91 24.96
C LYS A 121 37.23 -7.46 24.25
N GLN A 122 37.21 -6.25 23.68
CA GLN A 122 36.08 -5.71 22.91
C GLN A 122 36.15 -6.04 21.42
N ARG A 123 37.20 -6.72 20.97
CA ARG A 123 37.39 -7.15 19.58
C ARG A 123 36.96 -8.60 19.39
#